data_AF-K3Z6N1-F1
#
_entry.id   AF-K3Z6N1-F1
#
_cell.length_a   1.000
_cell.length_b   1.000
_cell.length_c   1.000
_cell.angle_alpha   90.00
_cell.angle_beta   90.00
_cell.angle_gamma   90.00
#
_symmetry.space_group_name_H-M   'P 1'
#
loop_
_entity.id
_entity.type
_entity.pdbx_description
1 polymer ?
#
loop_
_entity_poly.entity_id
_entity_poly.type
_entity_poly.pdbx_seq_one_letter_code
_entity_poly.pdbx_strand_id
1 'polypeptide(L)'
;MDHPKRSAAAAPSLPDDALVEILSRVPAKSLCRFKCVSRAWRDLIADRLRCNRLPQTLEGFFYVFDGDDETQGGSSDAGGVSPDRAVHGRFINTLGKPSPLASFSFLGKVPGIEEFGLLRSCNGLLLFGHRRAGDSYDSLGYIVCNPATEQWVAVPSSGWGPDYNDESEDSDSDTETSCTFTYLVFDPAASSHFQLVQFWVDDTSRVEAVHTYSSETGVWCERLSTWGDDFVAFFAGSAFVGGMLHFSNTSYFGWEIDQELIVAVDGEGGICRVISGPQKLCDVAFVGQSQGRLHYMNQHGDSTGDMTGLSIWVLQDYDTEEWVLKHSVTFMQLFRRMSCRVQYDYSVIAIHPDRNLIFFFQHWNLELKSYDMDSEEVCTLHTLGVCPHNILPYVPYFAESSALAGKH
;
A
#
# COMPACT_ATOMS: atom_id res chain seq x y z
N MET A 1 -71.33 -1.08 -16.02
CA MET A 1 -70.70 -1.45 -14.73
C MET A 1 -69.24 -1.09 -14.85
N ASP A 2 -68.85 0.03 -14.26
CA ASP A 2 -67.46 0.45 -14.16
C ASP A 2 -66.76 -0.39 -13.09
N HIS A 3 -65.69 -1.10 -13.47
CA HIS A 3 -64.78 -1.68 -12.50
C HIS A 3 -63.72 -0.61 -12.13
N PRO A 4 -63.53 -0.28 -10.85
CA PRO A 4 -62.55 0.71 -10.46
C PRO A 4 -61.14 0.14 -10.65
N LYS A 5 -60.28 0.89 -11.35
CA LYS A 5 -58.82 0.67 -11.33
C LYS A 5 -58.36 0.74 -9.88
N ARG A 6 -58.00 -0.41 -9.32
CA ARG A 6 -57.34 -0.51 -8.01
C ARG A 6 -55.97 0.14 -8.15
N SER A 7 -55.85 1.39 -7.70
CA SER A 7 -54.55 2.05 -7.55
C SER A 7 -53.73 1.22 -6.58
N ALA A 8 -52.60 0.68 -7.03
CA ALA A 8 -51.67 0.00 -6.16
C ALA A 8 -51.18 1.03 -5.13
N ALA A 9 -51.56 0.84 -3.87
CA ALA A 9 -51.02 1.64 -2.78
C ALA A 9 -49.49 1.56 -2.84
N ALA A 10 -48.83 2.72 -2.95
CA ALA A 10 -47.39 2.81 -2.88
C ALA A 10 -46.95 2.20 -1.54
N ALA A 11 -46.20 1.11 -1.60
CA ALA A 11 -45.54 0.57 -0.42
C ALA A 11 -44.68 1.67 0.20
N PRO A 12 -44.64 1.83 1.53
CA PRO A 12 -43.80 2.81 2.17
C PRO A 12 -42.34 2.53 1.77
N SER A 13 -41.75 3.44 0.99
CA SER A 13 -40.33 3.39 0.65
C SER A 13 -39.55 3.78 1.91
N LEU A 14 -38.60 2.94 2.31
CA LEU A 14 -37.61 3.32 3.32
C LEU A 14 -36.94 4.61 2.86
N PRO A 15 -36.76 5.60 3.76
CA PRO A 15 -36.04 6.81 3.43
C PRO A 15 -34.56 6.48 3.14
N ASP A 16 -33.94 7.32 2.30
CA ASP A 16 -32.62 7.03 1.74
C ASP A 16 -31.56 6.83 2.83
N ASP A 17 -31.65 7.55 3.94
CA ASP A 17 -30.80 7.42 5.13
C ASP A 17 -30.87 6.04 5.81
N ALA A 18 -32.06 5.45 5.92
CA ALA A 18 -32.21 4.10 6.46
C ALA A 18 -31.68 3.03 5.50
N LEU A 19 -31.94 3.19 4.19
CA LEU A 19 -31.38 2.30 3.16
C LEU A 19 -29.85 2.36 3.15
N VAL A 20 -29.33 3.57 3.30
CA VAL A 20 -27.91 3.87 3.46
C VAL A 20 -27.28 3.07 4.60
N GLU A 21 -27.91 3.04 5.76
CA GLU A 21 -27.37 2.39 6.95
C GLU A 21 -27.43 0.87 6.83
N ILE A 22 -28.48 0.36 6.17
CA ILE A 22 -28.61 -1.06 5.85
C ILE A 22 -27.51 -1.47 4.86
N LEU A 23 -27.35 -0.72 3.77
CA LEU A 23 -26.36 -1.01 2.73
C LEU A 23 -24.93 -0.91 3.26
N SER A 24 -24.63 0.01 4.19
CA SER A 24 -23.31 0.09 4.83
C SER A 24 -22.97 -1.11 5.71
N ARG A 25 -23.93 -1.99 6.04
CA ARG A 25 -23.66 -3.20 6.83
C ARG A 25 -23.48 -4.45 5.96
N VAL A 26 -23.57 -4.31 4.64
CA VAL A 26 -23.52 -5.43 3.70
C VAL A 26 -22.15 -5.48 3.01
N PRO A 27 -21.54 -6.67 2.80
CA PRO A 27 -20.28 -6.79 2.07
C PRO A 27 -20.34 -6.18 0.67
N ALA A 28 -19.24 -5.55 0.23
CA ALA A 28 -19.18 -4.83 -1.03
C ALA A 28 -19.56 -5.68 -2.26
N LYS A 29 -19.21 -6.98 -2.28
CA LYS A 29 -19.62 -7.91 -3.37
C LYS A 29 -21.13 -8.05 -3.48
N SER A 30 -21.83 -8.11 -2.34
CA SER A 30 -23.29 -8.17 -2.30
C SER A 30 -23.90 -6.83 -2.74
N LEU A 31 -23.29 -5.71 -2.35
CA LEU A 31 -23.70 -4.37 -2.82
C LEU A 31 -23.57 -4.20 -4.33
N CYS A 32 -22.49 -4.71 -4.93
CA CYS A 32 -22.35 -4.73 -6.38
C CYS A 32 -23.49 -5.48 -7.07
N ARG A 33 -23.98 -6.59 -6.48
CA ARG A 33 -25.16 -7.30 -6.99
C ARG A 33 -26.46 -6.52 -6.79
N PHE A 34 -26.57 -5.71 -5.73
CA PHE A 34 -27.76 -4.90 -5.45
C PHE A 34 -27.96 -3.74 -6.44
N LYS A 35 -26.91 -3.31 -7.15
CA LYS A 35 -27.01 -2.38 -8.30
C LYS A 35 -27.97 -2.88 -9.40
N CYS A 36 -28.24 -4.18 -9.45
CA CYS A 36 -29.14 -4.81 -10.40
C CYS A 36 -30.62 -4.81 -9.95
N VAL A 37 -30.90 -4.50 -8.68
CA VAL A 37 -32.25 -4.62 -8.10
C VAL A 37 -33.15 -3.44 -8.45
N SER A 38 -32.62 -2.20 -8.45
CA SER A 38 -33.35 -1.01 -8.90
C SER A 38 -32.41 0.12 -9.33
N ARG A 39 -32.91 1.09 -10.08
CA ARG A 39 -32.13 2.29 -10.47
C ARG A 39 -31.81 3.17 -9.25
N ALA A 40 -32.78 3.41 -8.37
CA ALA A 40 -32.56 4.18 -7.14
C ALA A 40 -31.47 3.56 -6.25
N TRP A 41 -31.47 2.23 -6.10
CA TRP A 41 -30.43 1.53 -5.34
C TRP A 41 -29.07 1.60 -6.05
N ARG A 42 -29.05 1.50 -7.38
CA ARG A 42 -27.81 1.64 -8.15
C ARG A 42 -27.20 3.03 -7.97
N ASP A 43 -28.01 4.08 -8.07
CA ASP A 43 -27.56 5.46 -7.96
C ASP A 43 -27.07 5.75 -6.53
N LEU A 44 -27.81 5.29 -5.51
CA LEU A 44 -27.40 5.40 -4.10
C LEU A 44 -26.09 4.64 -3.82
N ILE A 45 -25.96 3.41 -4.32
CA ILE A 45 -24.74 2.60 -4.16
C ILE A 45 -23.57 3.24 -4.93
N ALA A 46 -23.80 3.77 -6.13
CA ALA A 46 -22.75 4.41 -6.93
C ALA A 46 -22.26 5.73 -6.32
N ASP A 47 -23.16 6.53 -5.72
CA ASP A 47 -22.80 7.71 -4.94
C ASP A 47 -21.99 7.33 -3.69
N ARG A 48 -22.40 6.25 -3.00
CA ARG A 48 -21.69 5.76 -1.80
C ARG A 48 -20.32 5.13 -2.05
N LEU A 49 -20.19 4.38 -3.13
CA LEU A 49 -18.91 3.80 -3.53
C LEU A 49 -17.91 4.90 -3.91
N ARG A 50 -18.39 6.02 -4.45
CA ARG A 50 -17.56 7.22 -4.67
C ARG A 50 -17.15 7.86 -3.35
N CYS A 51 -18.08 8.06 -2.41
CA CYS A 51 -17.78 8.75 -1.15
C CYS A 51 -17.23 7.88 0.00
N ASN A 52 -16.75 6.66 -0.26
CA ASN A 52 -16.18 5.74 0.75
C ASN A 52 -17.08 5.47 1.98
N ARG A 53 -18.41 5.62 1.86
CA ARG A 53 -19.37 5.43 2.98
C ARG A 53 -19.81 3.98 3.19
N LEU A 54 -19.01 3.04 2.70
CA LEU A 54 -19.20 1.60 2.86
C LEU A 54 -17.94 1.06 3.54
N PRO A 55 -18.04 0.13 4.49
CA PRO A 55 -16.88 -0.58 4.99
C PRO A 55 -16.31 -1.43 3.86
N GLN A 56 -15.37 -0.86 3.12
CA GLN A 56 -14.49 -1.63 2.26
C GLN A 56 -13.51 -2.31 3.23
N THR A 57 -13.84 -3.55 3.62
CA THR A 57 -12.94 -4.34 4.46
C THR A 57 -11.75 -4.81 3.63
N LEU A 58 -10.61 -5.03 4.29
CA LEU A 58 -9.46 -5.71 3.71
C LEU A 58 -9.88 -7.06 3.12
N GLU A 59 -9.69 -7.26 1.82
CA GLU A 59 -10.07 -8.50 1.13
C GLU A 59 -8.89 -9.46 0.97
N GLY A 60 -7.67 -8.95 1.02
CA GLY A 60 -6.48 -9.78 0.86
C GLY A 60 -5.21 -8.99 0.60
N PHE A 61 -4.25 -9.65 -0.02
CA PHE A 61 -2.91 -9.14 -0.28
C PHE A 61 -2.49 -9.44 -1.71
N PHE A 62 -1.88 -8.45 -2.36
CA PHE A 62 -1.17 -8.61 -3.62
C PHE A 62 0.31 -8.81 -3.36
N TYR A 63 0.93 -9.67 -4.15
CA TYR A 63 2.38 -9.88 -4.12
C TYR A 63 2.92 -10.27 -5.49
N VAL A 64 4.20 -10.01 -5.70
CA VAL A 64 4.94 -10.27 -6.95
C VAL A 64 6.30 -10.89 -6.60
N PHE A 65 6.78 -11.77 -7.47
CA PHE A 65 8.10 -12.39 -7.42
C PHE A 65 8.94 -11.95 -8.62
N ASP A 66 10.26 -11.86 -8.45
CA ASP A 66 11.18 -11.84 -9.58
C ASP A 66 11.04 -13.17 -10.33
N GLY A 67 10.75 -13.05 -11.62
CA GLY A 67 10.43 -14.18 -12.45
C GLY A 67 11.67 -14.96 -12.83
N ASP A 68 12.07 -15.92 -11.99
CA ASP A 68 12.85 -17.09 -12.40
C ASP A 68 12.24 -18.37 -11.78
N ASP A 69 11.73 -19.23 -12.68
CA ASP A 69 11.44 -20.67 -12.52
C ASP A 69 10.49 -21.16 -11.40
N GLU A 70 9.17 -21.10 -11.67
CA GLU A 70 8.26 -22.18 -11.23
C GLU A 70 8.05 -23.27 -12.32
N THR A 71 8.71 -23.17 -13.48
CA THR A 71 8.60 -24.15 -14.57
C THR A 71 9.92 -24.83 -14.93
N GLN A 72 10.53 -25.53 -13.98
CA GLN A 72 11.42 -26.65 -14.31
C GLN A 72 11.02 -27.93 -13.58
N GLY A 73 10.03 -28.59 -14.18
CA GLY A 73 9.84 -30.03 -14.15
C GLY A 73 9.79 -30.58 -15.57
N GLY A 74 10.67 -30.11 -16.46
CA GLY A 74 10.69 -30.55 -17.86
C GLY A 74 11.91 -30.00 -18.59
N SER A 75 12.92 -30.84 -18.77
CA SER A 75 14.02 -30.59 -19.71
C SER A 75 13.45 -30.31 -21.10
N SER A 76 13.85 -29.19 -21.69
CA SER A 76 13.91 -29.09 -23.15
C SER A 76 15.03 -28.15 -23.57
N ASP A 77 16.16 -28.75 -23.95
CA ASP A 77 17.05 -28.21 -24.96
C ASP A 77 16.24 -27.95 -26.24
N ALA A 78 15.87 -26.70 -26.50
CA ALA A 78 15.53 -26.20 -27.83
C ALA A 78 15.52 -24.68 -27.78
N GLY A 79 16.33 -24.04 -28.63
CA GLY A 79 16.37 -22.59 -28.84
C GLY A 79 15.05 -22.04 -29.40
N GLY A 80 14.07 -21.89 -28.52
CA GLY A 80 12.81 -21.20 -28.76
C GLY A 80 12.84 -19.83 -28.08
N VAL A 81 12.39 -18.82 -28.81
CA VAL A 81 12.07 -17.48 -28.30
C VAL A 81 11.27 -17.65 -27.00
N SER A 82 11.80 -17.13 -25.89
CA SER A 82 11.12 -17.12 -24.60
C SER A 82 9.74 -16.48 -24.78
N PRO A 83 8.64 -17.13 -24.37
CA PRO A 83 7.34 -16.50 -24.42
C PRO A 83 7.36 -15.29 -23.49
N ASP A 84 6.72 -14.20 -23.92
CA ASP A 84 6.53 -12.94 -23.19
C ASP A 84 6.59 -13.14 -21.67
N ARG A 85 7.50 -12.41 -21.00
CA ARG A 85 7.60 -12.36 -19.52
C ARG A 85 6.32 -11.75 -18.96
N ALA A 86 5.27 -12.57 -18.89
CA ALA A 86 3.99 -12.18 -18.33
C ALA A 86 4.17 -11.93 -16.83
N VAL A 87 3.58 -10.85 -16.33
CA VAL A 87 3.66 -10.51 -14.91
C VAL A 87 2.76 -11.43 -14.10
N HIS A 88 3.37 -12.21 -13.21
CA HIS A 88 2.69 -13.17 -12.34
C HIS A 88 2.38 -12.56 -10.97
N GLY A 89 1.74 -11.40 -10.93
CA GLY A 89 1.25 -10.91 -9.65
C GLY A 89 0.09 -11.79 -9.16
N ARG A 90 0.17 -12.23 -7.91
CA ARG A 90 -0.78 -13.16 -7.28
C ARG A 90 -1.58 -12.42 -6.20
N PHE A 91 -2.78 -12.93 -5.93
CA PHE A 91 -3.67 -12.42 -4.89
C PHE A 91 -4.09 -13.54 -3.95
N ILE A 92 -3.90 -13.31 -2.65
CA ILE A 92 -4.37 -14.17 -1.57
C ILE A 92 -5.41 -13.42 -0.76
N ASN A 93 -6.56 -14.05 -0.53
CA ASN A 93 -7.57 -13.43 0.31
C ASN A 93 -7.18 -13.51 1.80
N THR A 94 -7.95 -12.84 2.67
CA THR A 94 -7.75 -12.87 4.13
C THR A 94 -7.93 -14.26 4.77
N LEU A 95 -8.46 -15.24 4.03
CA LEU A 95 -8.52 -16.65 4.45
C LEU A 95 -7.33 -17.47 3.95
N GLY A 96 -6.33 -16.84 3.34
CA GLY A 96 -5.14 -17.52 2.83
C GLY A 96 -5.35 -18.29 1.52
N LYS A 97 -6.51 -18.13 0.88
CA LYS A 97 -6.84 -18.84 -0.36
C LYS A 97 -6.53 -17.97 -1.58
N PRO A 98 -5.87 -18.52 -2.62
CA PRO A 98 -5.82 -17.87 -3.92
C PRO A 98 -7.23 -17.53 -4.38
N SER A 99 -7.46 -16.29 -4.81
CA SER A 99 -8.77 -15.84 -5.26
C SER A 99 -8.69 -15.28 -6.67
N PRO A 100 -9.66 -15.58 -7.56
CA PRO A 100 -9.68 -15.07 -8.92
C PRO A 100 -10.00 -13.56 -9.01
N LEU A 101 -10.14 -12.88 -7.87
CA LEU A 101 -10.62 -11.49 -7.80
C LEU A 101 -9.69 -10.48 -8.49
N ALA A 102 -8.44 -10.85 -8.79
CA ALA A 102 -7.54 -10.02 -9.57
C ALA A 102 -6.39 -10.85 -10.13
N SER A 103 -6.40 -11.04 -11.45
CA SER A 103 -5.20 -11.35 -12.23
C SER A 103 -4.81 -10.07 -12.95
N PHE A 104 -3.53 -9.70 -12.96
CA PHE A 104 -3.02 -8.55 -13.71
C PHE A 104 -2.97 -8.77 -15.23
N SER A 105 -3.67 -9.79 -15.74
CA SER A 105 -3.71 -10.12 -17.17
C SER A 105 -4.23 -8.97 -18.04
N PHE A 106 -5.01 -8.03 -17.49
CA PHE A 106 -5.43 -6.82 -18.20
C PHE A 106 -4.27 -5.84 -18.46
N LEU A 107 -3.21 -5.84 -17.63
CA LEU A 107 -2.01 -5.03 -17.82
C LEU A 107 -1.06 -5.63 -18.88
N GLY A 108 -1.04 -6.96 -19.03
CA GLY A 108 -0.21 -7.65 -20.03
C GLY A 108 -0.64 -7.42 -21.49
N LYS A 109 -1.70 -6.65 -21.74
CA LYS A 109 -2.15 -6.26 -23.08
C LYS A 109 -1.47 -5.00 -23.62
N VAL A 110 -0.57 -4.38 -22.84
CA VAL A 110 0.11 -3.14 -23.22
C VAL A 110 1.40 -3.45 -24.00
N PRO A 111 1.54 -2.98 -25.25
CA PRO A 111 2.75 -3.21 -26.04
C PRO A 111 3.97 -2.54 -25.40
N GLY A 112 5.08 -3.28 -25.23
CA GLY A 112 6.36 -2.75 -24.76
C GLY A 112 6.53 -2.65 -23.24
N ILE A 113 5.61 -3.24 -22.47
CA ILE A 113 5.79 -3.37 -21.02
C ILE A 113 6.09 -4.82 -20.67
N GLU A 114 7.30 -5.05 -20.15
CA GLU A 114 7.85 -6.40 -20.00
C GLU A 114 8.10 -6.76 -18.53
N GLU A 115 8.09 -5.78 -17.62
CA GLU A 115 8.29 -6.06 -16.20
C GLU A 115 7.66 -4.99 -15.28
N PHE A 116 6.96 -5.45 -14.24
CA PHE A 116 6.29 -4.61 -13.25
C PHE A 116 6.81 -4.86 -11.83
N GLY A 117 7.29 -3.82 -11.16
CA GLY A 117 7.49 -3.82 -9.71
C GLY A 117 6.23 -3.30 -9.01
N LEU A 118 5.60 -4.11 -8.16
CA LEU A 118 4.49 -3.63 -7.33
C LEU A 118 5.06 -2.74 -6.22
N LEU A 119 4.75 -1.44 -6.23
CA LEU A 119 5.37 -0.45 -5.35
C LEU A 119 4.50 -0.12 -4.14
N ARG A 120 3.26 0.32 -4.35
CA ARG A 120 2.38 0.87 -3.30
C ARG A 120 0.91 0.57 -3.56
N SER A 121 0.11 0.66 -2.50
CA SER A 121 -1.35 0.55 -2.54
C SER A 121 -1.96 1.68 -1.72
N CYS A 122 -3.00 2.33 -2.22
CA CYS A 122 -3.71 3.38 -1.49
C CYS A 122 -5.19 3.37 -1.86
N ASN A 123 -6.07 3.19 -0.86
CA ASN A 123 -7.54 3.26 -1.02
C ASN A 123 -8.08 2.54 -2.25
N GLY A 124 -7.58 1.33 -2.50
CA GLY A 124 -8.00 0.45 -3.58
C GLY A 124 -7.34 0.65 -4.94
N LEU A 125 -6.43 1.61 -5.05
CA LEU A 125 -5.53 1.74 -6.20
C LEU A 125 -4.18 1.09 -5.90
N LEU A 126 -3.56 0.55 -6.95
CA LEU A 126 -2.22 -0.02 -6.92
C LEU A 126 -1.29 0.79 -7.83
N LEU A 127 -0.04 0.94 -7.39
CA LEU A 127 1.04 1.56 -8.13
C LEU A 127 2.07 0.50 -8.54
N PHE A 128 2.38 0.47 -9.83
CA PHE A 128 3.46 -0.32 -10.40
C PHE A 128 4.51 0.62 -11.00
N GLY A 129 5.79 0.32 -10.77
CA GLY A 129 6.86 0.80 -11.64
C GLY A 129 6.99 -0.16 -12.82
N HIS A 130 7.35 0.34 -13.99
CA HIS A 130 7.61 -0.55 -15.13
C HIS A 130 8.93 -0.23 -15.85
N ARG A 131 9.57 -1.29 -16.34
CA ARG A 131 10.88 -1.25 -17.01
C ARG A 131 10.87 -2.02 -18.33
N ARG A 132 11.83 -1.72 -19.21
CA ARG A 132 12.19 -2.54 -20.39
C ARG A 132 12.94 -3.78 -19.92
N ALA A 133 12.75 -4.94 -20.57
CA ALA A 133 13.54 -6.11 -20.22
C ALA A 133 15.02 -5.90 -20.57
N GLY A 134 15.91 -6.27 -19.64
CA GLY A 134 17.36 -6.29 -19.88
C GLY A 134 18.10 -4.98 -19.60
N ASP A 135 17.42 -3.93 -19.15
CA ASP A 135 18.05 -2.68 -18.72
C ASP A 135 17.67 -2.35 -17.27
N SER A 136 18.65 -2.20 -16.40
CA SER A 136 18.45 -1.81 -15.00
C SER A 136 18.26 -0.30 -14.82
N TYR A 137 18.48 0.49 -15.87
CA TYR A 137 18.59 1.95 -15.77
C TYR A 137 17.43 2.74 -16.42
N ASP A 138 16.55 2.08 -17.18
CA ASP A 138 15.44 2.71 -17.91
C ASP A 138 14.08 2.55 -17.15
N SER A 139 13.80 3.46 -16.21
CA SER A 139 12.45 3.62 -15.65
C SER A 139 11.54 4.30 -16.67
N LEU A 140 10.60 3.54 -17.24
CA LEU A 140 9.68 4.03 -18.26
C LEU A 140 8.52 4.86 -17.68
N GLY A 141 8.39 4.87 -16.36
CA GLY A 141 7.31 5.54 -15.63
C GLY A 141 6.55 4.58 -14.73
N TYR A 142 5.26 4.85 -14.54
CA TYR A 142 4.41 4.15 -13.62
C TYR A 142 3.09 3.71 -14.25
N ILE A 143 2.48 2.69 -13.67
CA ILE A 143 1.07 2.37 -13.92
C ILE A 143 0.32 2.51 -12.60
N VAL A 144 -0.80 3.24 -12.66
CA VAL A 144 -1.80 3.21 -11.59
C VAL A 144 -3.01 2.43 -12.09
N CYS A 145 -3.44 1.43 -11.32
CA CYS A 145 -4.60 0.64 -11.67
C CYS A 145 -5.56 0.43 -10.50
N ASN A 146 -6.82 0.19 -10.85
CA ASN A 146 -7.86 -0.27 -9.95
C ASN A 146 -8.23 -1.71 -10.32
N PRO A 147 -7.76 -2.72 -9.56
CA PRO A 147 -8.06 -4.12 -9.86
C PRO A 147 -9.56 -4.46 -9.78
N ALA A 148 -10.35 -3.73 -8.99
CA ALA A 148 -11.79 -4.01 -8.84
C ALA A 148 -12.63 -3.56 -10.04
N THR A 149 -12.12 -2.60 -10.84
CA THR A 149 -12.81 -2.07 -12.03
C THR A 149 -12.05 -2.37 -13.32
N GLU A 150 -10.87 -2.98 -13.23
CA GLU A 150 -9.96 -3.26 -14.35
C GLU A 150 -9.52 -1.99 -15.12
N GLN A 151 -9.69 -0.80 -14.51
CA GLN A 151 -9.23 0.47 -15.07
C GLN A 151 -7.76 0.71 -14.72
N TRP A 152 -7.03 1.35 -15.63
CA TRP A 152 -5.63 1.71 -15.41
C TRP A 152 -5.20 2.89 -16.29
N VAL A 153 -4.12 3.54 -15.89
CA VAL A 153 -3.50 4.62 -16.65
C VAL A 153 -1.97 4.53 -16.55
N ALA A 154 -1.29 4.81 -17.65
CA ALA A 154 0.15 5.02 -17.65
C ALA A 154 0.47 6.45 -17.20
N VAL A 155 1.42 6.57 -16.29
CA VAL A 155 1.97 7.84 -15.82
C VAL A 155 3.40 7.93 -16.37
N PRO A 156 3.74 9.00 -17.09
CA PRO A 156 5.09 9.14 -17.63
C PRO A 156 6.13 9.17 -16.51
N SER A 157 7.36 8.78 -16.81
CA SER A 157 8.49 9.04 -15.91
C SER A 157 8.56 10.53 -15.56
N SER A 158 9.00 10.86 -14.34
CA SER A 158 9.32 12.24 -13.97
C SER A 158 10.50 12.80 -14.78
N GLY A 159 11.22 11.94 -15.52
CA GLY A 159 12.40 12.30 -16.31
C GLY A 159 13.68 12.35 -15.47
N TRP A 160 13.57 12.10 -14.17
CA TRP A 160 14.70 12.08 -13.25
C TRP A 160 15.11 10.64 -12.95
N GLY A 161 16.37 10.33 -13.27
CA GLY A 161 17.08 9.12 -12.89
C GLY A 161 18.50 9.50 -12.48
N PRO A 162 19.26 8.60 -11.81
CA PRO A 162 20.66 8.85 -11.49
C PRO A 162 21.42 9.23 -12.77
N ASP A 163 21.98 10.44 -12.78
CA ASP A 163 22.68 11.03 -13.91
C ASP A 163 24.06 10.36 -14.02
N TYR A 164 24.12 9.17 -14.62
CA TYR A 164 25.38 8.47 -14.90
C TYR A 164 26.08 9.08 -16.12
N ASN A 165 26.47 10.34 -16.04
CA ASN A 165 27.33 10.97 -17.05
C ASN A 165 28.80 11.06 -16.60
N ASP A 166 29.20 10.36 -15.53
CA ASP A 166 30.61 10.24 -15.19
C ASP A 166 31.21 9.01 -15.89
N GLU A 167 31.68 9.20 -17.13
CA GLU A 167 32.61 8.29 -17.82
C GLU A 167 34.00 8.31 -17.15
N SER A 168 34.06 8.19 -15.81
CA SER A 168 35.32 7.94 -15.13
C SER A 168 35.51 6.42 -15.04
N GLU A 169 36.33 5.87 -15.92
CA GLU A 169 36.70 4.45 -16.01
C GLU A 169 37.47 3.89 -14.77
N ASP A 170 37.51 4.61 -13.65
CA ASP A 170 38.42 4.33 -12.51
C ASP A 170 37.74 4.43 -11.13
N SER A 171 36.56 3.82 -10.92
CA SER A 171 35.99 3.73 -9.57
C SER A 171 35.49 2.32 -9.24
N ASP A 172 36.40 1.51 -8.68
CA ASP A 172 36.11 0.25 -7.96
C ASP A 172 35.41 0.52 -6.60
N SER A 173 34.47 1.46 -6.54
CA SER A 173 33.68 1.70 -5.32
C SER A 173 32.25 1.26 -5.54
N ASP A 174 31.79 0.34 -4.69
CA ASP A 174 30.39 -0.01 -4.44
C ASP A 174 29.64 1.23 -3.89
N THR A 175 29.60 2.32 -4.65
CA THR A 175 28.93 3.56 -4.29
C THR A 175 27.43 3.36 -4.43
N GLU A 176 26.79 3.24 -3.27
CA GLU A 176 25.38 2.95 -3.08
C GLU A 176 24.52 4.00 -3.81
N THR A 177 23.83 3.53 -4.84
CA THR A 177 23.06 4.29 -5.82
C THR A 177 21.96 5.16 -5.18
N SER A 178 21.86 6.44 -5.57
CA SER A 178 20.74 7.32 -5.20
C SER A 178 19.39 6.65 -5.51
N CYS A 179 18.45 6.67 -4.56
CA CYS A 179 17.19 5.93 -4.66
C CYS A 179 15.98 6.85 -4.85
N THR A 180 14.95 6.36 -5.54
CA THR A 180 13.66 7.06 -5.69
C THR A 180 12.54 6.29 -4.99
N PHE A 181 11.78 6.98 -4.14
CA PHE A 181 10.63 6.41 -3.44
C PHE A 181 9.35 7.09 -3.88
N THR A 182 8.47 6.31 -4.52
CA THR A 182 7.22 6.85 -5.06
C THR A 182 6.02 6.34 -4.26
N TYR A 183 5.27 7.27 -3.69
CA TYR A 183 4.03 7.03 -2.95
C TYR A 183 2.81 7.37 -3.79
N LEU A 184 1.80 6.52 -3.70
CA LEU A 184 0.49 6.75 -4.28
C LEU A 184 -0.41 7.41 -3.24
N VAL A 185 -0.97 8.57 -3.57
CA VAL A 185 -1.93 9.30 -2.76
C VAL A 185 -3.27 9.32 -3.47
N PHE A 186 -4.29 8.76 -2.82
CA PHE A 186 -5.64 8.74 -3.37
C PHE A 186 -6.66 8.79 -2.25
N ASP A 187 -7.48 9.83 -2.23
CA ASP A 187 -8.65 9.91 -1.34
C ASP A 187 -9.93 9.98 -2.19
N PRO A 188 -10.65 8.86 -2.38
CA PRO A 188 -11.88 8.86 -3.16
C PRO A 188 -12.97 9.76 -2.55
N ALA A 189 -12.91 10.07 -1.25
CA ALA A 189 -13.86 10.97 -0.62
C ALA A 189 -13.60 12.45 -0.95
N ALA A 190 -12.35 12.81 -1.28
CA ALA A 190 -11.96 14.18 -1.62
C ALA A 190 -11.93 14.43 -3.13
N SER A 191 -11.43 13.48 -3.93
CA SER A 191 -11.25 13.65 -5.37
C SER A 191 -11.31 12.31 -6.12
N SER A 192 -11.73 12.35 -7.39
CA SER A 192 -11.58 11.21 -8.30
C SER A 192 -10.15 11.06 -8.83
N HIS A 193 -9.30 12.07 -8.61
CA HIS A 193 -7.92 12.12 -9.06
C HIS A 193 -6.98 11.58 -7.98
N PHE A 194 -5.97 10.83 -8.42
CA PHE A 194 -4.83 10.44 -7.59
C PHE A 194 -3.63 11.35 -7.84
N GLN A 195 -2.69 11.32 -6.91
CA GLN A 195 -1.39 11.96 -7.00
C GLN A 195 -0.28 10.94 -6.76
N LEU A 196 0.89 11.17 -7.34
CA LEU A 196 2.13 10.48 -6.96
C LEU A 196 3.05 11.48 -6.29
N VAL A 197 3.64 11.09 -5.16
CA VAL A 197 4.67 11.86 -4.46
C VAL A 197 5.96 11.05 -4.51
N GLN A 198 6.96 11.55 -5.23
CA GLN A 198 8.24 10.91 -5.44
C GLN A 198 9.33 11.67 -4.69
N PHE A 199 9.99 10.97 -3.77
CA PHE A 199 11.14 11.46 -3.02
C PHE A 199 12.43 11.00 -3.71
N TRP A 200 13.31 11.94 -4.00
CA TRP A 200 14.68 11.66 -4.41
C TRP A 200 15.59 11.75 -3.20
N VAL A 201 16.44 10.73 -3.06
CA VAL A 201 17.25 10.52 -1.87
C VAL A 201 18.68 10.25 -2.27
N ASP A 202 19.61 10.95 -1.63
CA ASP A 202 21.03 10.73 -1.82
C ASP A 202 21.51 9.42 -1.16
N ASP A 203 22.80 9.14 -1.31
CA ASP A 203 23.49 8.01 -0.69
C ASP A 203 23.49 8.06 0.85
N THR A 204 23.28 9.25 1.43
CA THR A 204 23.15 9.44 2.87
C THR A 204 21.72 9.35 3.38
N SER A 205 20.75 8.93 2.55
CA SER A 205 19.33 8.84 2.91
C SER A 205 18.62 10.20 3.17
N ARG A 206 19.17 11.31 2.67
CA ARG A 206 18.59 12.66 2.77
C ARG A 206 17.70 12.99 1.59
N VAL A 207 16.59 13.68 1.85
CA VAL A 207 15.64 14.08 0.80
C VAL A 207 16.13 15.34 0.09
N GLU A 208 16.65 15.14 -1.11
CA GLU A 208 17.22 16.21 -1.92
C GLU A 208 16.18 16.92 -2.80
N ALA A 209 15.18 16.19 -3.30
CA ALA A 209 14.12 16.75 -4.12
C ALA A 209 12.80 15.98 -3.98
N VAL A 210 11.68 16.68 -4.22
CA VAL A 210 10.35 16.08 -4.24
C VAL A 210 9.65 16.41 -5.55
N HIS A 211 9.22 15.36 -6.25
CA HIS A 211 8.46 15.46 -7.48
C HIS A 211 7.03 14.98 -7.24
N THR A 212 6.06 15.71 -7.79
CA THR A 212 4.66 15.33 -7.67
C THR A 212 3.98 15.22 -9.02
N TYR A 213 3.16 14.20 -9.19
CA TYR A 213 2.29 14.05 -10.34
C TYR A 213 0.84 14.23 -9.91
N SER A 214 0.06 14.98 -10.68
CA SER A 214 -1.40 15.01 -10.53
C SER A 214 -2.08 14.40 -11.74
N SER A 215 -2.96 13.43 -11.51
CA SER A 215 -3.79 12.86 -12.57
C SER A 215 -4.87 13.82 -13.10
N GLU A 216 -5.10 14.95 -12.44
CA GLU A 216 -5.99 16.01 -12.93
C GLU A 216 -5.33 16.80 -14.05
N THR A 217 -4.09 17.22 -13.83
CA THR A 217 -3.32 18.05 -14.78
C THR A 217 -2.54 17.20 -15.77
N GLY A 218 -2.19 15.97 -15.40
CA GLY A 218 -1.38 15.06 -16.19
C GLY A 218 0.09 15.43 -16.27
N VAL A 219 0.60 16.29 -15.38
CA VAL A 219 1.98 16.78 -15.38
C VAL A 219 2.70 16.49 -14.08
N TRP A 220 4.03 16.34 -14.18
CA TRP A 220 4.93 16.37 -13.04
C TRP A 220 5.29 17.81 -12.68
N CYS A 221 5.32 18.10 -11.39
CA CYS A 221 5.80 19.35 -10.81
C CYS A 221 6.99 19.04 -9.90
N GLU A 222 8.11 19.69 -10.17
CA GLU A 222 9.28 19.68 -9.30
C GLU A 222 9.13 20.74 -8.22
N ARG A 223 9.48 20.37 -6.99
CA ARG A 223 9.69 21.30 -5.89
C ARG A 223 11.07 21.08 -5.30
N LEU A 224 11.83 22.17 -5.21
CA LEU A 224 13.07 22.19 -4.44
C LEU A 224 12.77 21.81 -2.99
N SER A 225 13.65 21.01 -2.40
CA SER A 225 13.46 20.46 -1.07
C SER A 225 13.31 21.56 -0.01
N THR A 226 12.16 21.56 0.66
CA THR A 226 12.01 22.19 1.99
C THR A 226 12.42 21.23 3.11
N TRP A 227 13.01 20.09 2.75
CA TRP A 227 13.20 18.90 3.59
C TRP A 227 14.50 18.90 4.40
N GLY A 228 15.32 19.95 4.30
CA GLY A 228 16.52 20.11 5.14
C GLY A 228 17.45 18.89 5.10
N ASP A 229 18.02 18.57 6.26
CA ASP A 229 18.92 17.41 6.47
C ASP A 229 18.15 16.15 6.92
N ASP A 230 16.84 16.08 6.65
CA ASP A 230 15.96 15.05 7.23
C ASP A 230 16.11 13.68 6.52
N PHE A 231 16.11 12.60 7.31
CA PHE A 231 16.24 11.22 6.84
C PHE A 231 14.90 10.49 6.86
N VAL A 232 14.52 9.83 5.78
CA VAL A 232 13.23 9.12 5.73
C VAL A 232 13.43 7.61 5.89
N ALA A 233 12.69 6.99 6.80
CA ALA A 233 12.75 5.55 7.04
C ALA A 233 11.72 4.84 6.16
N PHE A 234 12.12 4.52 4.92
CA PHE A 234 11.23 4.07 3.84
C PHE A 234 10.64 2.66 3.99
N PHE A 235 11.23 1.83 4.84
CA PHE A 235 10.88 0.40 4.99
C PHE A 235 9.81 0.13 6.05
N ALA A 236 9.52 1.09 6.92
CA ALA A 236 8.58 0.95 8.04
C ALA A 236 7.12 1.24 7.65
N GLY A 237 6.73 1.06 6.39
CA GLY A 237 5.36 1.28 5.94
C GLY A 237 4.96 2.76 5.84
N SER A 238 3.68 3.02 5.58
CA SER A 238 3.12 4.37 5.52
C SER A 238 1.62 4.34 5.77
N ALA A 239 1.06 5.47 6.19
CA ALA A 239 -0.36 5.63 6.48
C ALA A 239 -0.94 6.84 5.74
N PHE A 240 -2.19 6.75 5.28
CA PHE A 240 -2.88 7.89 4.70
C PHE A 240 -4.05 8.31 5.60
N VAL A 241 -3.82 9.34 6.43
CA VAL A 241 -4.74 9.77 7.49
C VAL A 241 -5.05 11.24 7.31
N GLY A 242 -6.34 11.61 7.34
CA GLY A 242 -6.75 13.02 7.28
C GLY A 242 -6.30 13.75 6.00
N GLY A 243 -6.21 13.04 4.87
CA GLY A 243 -5.75 13.62 3.60
C GLY A 243 -4.23 13.74 3.47
N MET A 244 -3.46 13.28 4.46
CA MET A 244 -2.00 13.39 4.48
C MET A 244 -1.35 12.02 4.52
N LEU A 245 -0.25 11.89 3.78
CA LEU A 245 0.62 10.72 3.81
C LEU A 245 1.57 10.84 5.01
N HIS A 246 1.62 9.80 5.83
CA HIS A 246 2.46 9.71 7.02
C HIS A 246 3.46 8.57 6.88
N PHE A 247 4.71 8.82 7.24
CA PHE A 247 5.76 7.81 7.28
C PHE A 247 6.82 8.18 8.33
N SER A 248 7.57 7.18 8.76
CA SER A 248 8.67 7.32 9.72
C SER A 248 9.85 8.09 9.14
N ASN A 249 10.49 8.86 9.99
CA ASN A 249 11.68 9.65 9.74
C ASN A 249 12.59 9.48 10.96
N THR A 250 13.75 8.87 10.74
CA THR A 250 14.68 8.56 11.83
C THR A 250 15.78 9.60 11.83
N SER A 251 15.78 10.48 12.83
CA SER A 251 16.83 11.47 12.99
C SER A 251 18.06 10.84 13.64
N TYR A 252 19.23 11.07 13.03
CA TYR A 252 20.52 10.58 13.53
C TYR A 252 21.40 11.72 14.05
N PHE A 253 22.07 11.47 15.18
CA PHE A 253 23.19 12.29 15.63
C PHE A 253 24.47 11.44 15.63
N GLY A 254 25.24 11.54 14.55
CA GLY A 254 26.36 10.62 14.30
C GLY A 254 25.84 9.23 13.91
N TRP A 255 26.15 8.21 14.72
CA TRP A 255 25.69 6.83 14.50
C TRP A 255 24.55 6.40 15.43
N GLU A 256 24.07 7.31 16.29
CA GLU A 256 23.00 7.04 17.24
C GLU A 256 21.68 7.66 16.76
N ILE A 257 20.58 6.94 16.97
CA ILE A 257 19.23 7.46 16.75
C ILE A 257 18.97 8.52 17.84
N ASP A 258 18.75 9.76 17.41
CA ASP A 258 18.43 10.87 18.32
C ASP A 258 16.93 10.88 18.64
N GLN A 259 16.12 10.81 17.58
CA GLN A 259 14.67 10.81 17.71
C GLN A 259 14.00 10.12 16.53
N GLU A 260 12.97 9.34 16.83
CA GLU A 260 12.04 8.87 15.82
C GLU A 260 10.88 9.87 15.64
N LEU A 261 10.67 10.25 14.39
CA LEU A 261 9.66 11.21 13.96
C LEU A 261 8.70 10.56 12.97
N ILE A 262 7.48 11.09 12.90
CA ILE A 262 6.55 10.77 11.82
C ILE A 262 6.27 12.06 11.06
N VAL A 263 6.60 12.07 9.78
CA VAL A 263 6.37 13.21 8.91
C VAL A 263 5.04 13.01 8.19
N ALA A 264 4.20 14.05 8.22
CA ALA A 264 2.96 14.12 7.46
C ALA A 264 3.13 15.07 6.28
N VAL A 265 2.83 14.60 5.08
CA VAL A 265 2.95 15.35 3.83
C VAL A 265 1.61 15.42 3.11
N ASP A 266 1.37 16.54 2.42
CA ASP A 266 0.24 16.66 1.51
C ASP A 266 0.50 15.95 0.16
N GLY A 267 -0.52 15.90 -0.69
CA GLY A 267 -0.40 15.36 -2.04
C GLY A 267 0.46 16.21 -3.00
N GLU A 268 0.94 17.36 -2.53
CA GLU A 268 1.85 18.27 -3.21
C GLU A 268 3.31 18.09 -2.74
N GLY A 269 3.58 17.14 -1.82
CA GLY A 269 4.90 16.82 -1.30
C GLY A 269 5.41 17.78 -0.22
N GLY A 270 4.56 18.71 0.24
CA GLY A 270 4.87 19.67 1.29
C GLY A 270 4.72 19.04 2.67
N ILE A 271 5.70 19.30 3.55
CA ILE A 271 5.62 18.90 4.96
C ILE A 271 4.52 19.72 5.64
N CYS A 272 3.47 19.03 6.07
CA CYS A 272 2.36 19.62 6.81
C CYS A 272 2.58 19.55 8.32
N ARG A 273 3.20 18.46 8.80
CA ARG A 273 3.42 18.21 10.22
C ARG A 273 4.60 17.27 10.46
N VAL A 274 5.25 17.44 11.60
CA VAL A 274 6.24 16.49 12.14
C VAL A 274 5.77 16.12 13.54
N ILE A 275 5.57 14.83 13.78
CA ILE A 275 5.03 14.29 15.03
C ILE A 275 6.13 13.51 15.73
N SER A 276 6.27 13.69 17.05
CA SER A 276 7.22 12.89 17.82
C SER A 276 6.72 11.46 18.01
N GLY A 277 7.60 10.47 17.81
CA GLY A 277 7.30 9.08 18.16
C GLY A 277 7.10 8.88 19.67
N PRO A 278 6.36 7.84 20.10
CA PRO A 278 6.05 7.60 21.51
C PRO A 278 7.28 7.25 22.37
N GLN A 279 8.36 6.79 21.74
CA GLN A 279 9.60 6.39 22.42
C GLN A 279 10.81 6.91 21.64
N LYS A 280 11.86 7.33 22.36
CA LYS A 280 13.03 8.01 21.78
C LYS A 280 14.08 7.07 21.15
N LEU A 281 14.17 5.82 21.61
CA LEU A 281 15.33 4.95 21.34
C LEU A 281 14.90 3.54 20.90
N CYS A 282 14.04 3.42 19.89
CA CYS A 282 13.58 2.12 19.42
C CYS A 282 13.42 2.09 17.89
N ASP A 283 13.78 0.96 17.29
CA ASP A 283 13.60 0.71 15.86
C ASP A 283 12.12 0.69 15.49
N VAL A 284 11.72 1.53 14.54
CA VAL A 284 10.39 1.49 13.94
C VAL A 284 10.21 0.19 13.20
N ALA A 285 9.17 -0.54 13.57
CA ALA A 285 8.74 -1.71 12.84
C ALA A 285 7.71 -1.35 11.76
N PHE A 286 6.77 -0.44 12.07
CA PHE A 286 5.69 -0.10 11.15
C PHE A 286 4.94 1.19 11.50
N VAL A 287 4.55 1.96 10.50
CA VAL A 287 3.59 3.06 10.53
C VAL A 287 2.41 2.70 9.63
N GLY A 288 1.21 2.78 10.17
CA GLY A 288 0.00 2.42 9.45
C GLY A 288 -1.25 3.10 9.99
N GLN A 289 -2.40 2.73 9.44
CA GLN A 289 -3.69 3.26 9.86
C GLN A 289 -4.65 2.13 10.21
N SER A 290 -5.35 2.29 11.33
CA SER A 290 -6.52 1.48 11.65
C SER A 290 -7.55 2.36 12.35
N GLN A 291 -8.83 2.16 12.01
CA GLN A 291 -10.00 2.84 12.57
C GLN A 291 -9.87 4.36 12.47
N GLY A 292 -9.39 4.84 11.31
CA GLY A 292 -9.19 6.26 11.06
C GLY A 292 -8.03 6.91 11.82
N ARG A 293 -7.25 6.14 12.59
CA ARG A 293 -6.18 6.66 13.46
C ARG A 293 -4.81 6.13 13.06
N LEU A 294 -3.80 6.97 13.23
CA LEU A 294 -2.41 6.60 13.04
C LEU A 294 -1.98 5.58 14.09
N HIS A 295 -1.36 4.50 13.64
CA HIS A 295 -0.77 3.47 14.48
C HIS A 295 0.74 3.44 14.21
N TYR A 296 1.49 3.27 15.29
CA TYR A 296 2.94 3.19 15.27
C TYR A 296 3.36 1.91 16.00
N MET A 297 4.25 1.15 15.40
CA MET A 297 4.82 -0.06 15.97
C MET A 297 6.32 0.06 16.05
N ASN A 298 6.87 -0.24 17.21
CA ASN A 298 8.31 -0.32 17.42
C ASN A 298 8.70 -1.63 18.10
N GLN A 299 9.93 -2.04 17.86
CA GLN A 299 10.54 -3.12 18.61
C GLN A 299 10.91 -2.64 20.00
N HIS A 300 10.76 -3.50 20.99
CA HIS A 300 11.34 -3.30 22.31
C HIS A 300 12.30 -4.44 22.63
N GLY A 301 13.42 -4.10 23.26
CA GLY A 301 14.46 -5.04 23.64
C GLY A 301 14.50 -5.32 25.14
N ASP A 302 15.31 -6.30 25.51
CA ASP A 302 15.68 -6.53 26.90
C ASP A 302 16.98 -5.80 27.29
N SER A 303 17.52 -6.12 28.46
CA SER A 303 18.77 -5.53 28.96
C SER A 303 20.03 -5.91 28.18
N THR A 304 19.99 -6.91 27.29
CA THR A 304 21.15 -7.28 26.45
C THR A 304 21.19 -6.47 25.15
N GLY A 305 20.12 -5.73 24.84
CA GLY A 305 19.93 -5.03 23.57
C GLY A 305 19.27 -5.89 22.50
N ASP A 306 18.87 -7.12 22.82
CA ASP A 306 18.15 -7.98 21.88
C ASP A 306 16.68 -7.57 21.79
N MET A 307 16.19 -7.37 20.57
CA MET A 307 14.77 -7.09 20.32
C MET A 307 13.95 -8.34 20.65
N THR A 308 13.00 -8.22 21.59
CA THR A 308 12.28 -9.35 22.19
C THR A 308 10.76 -9.25 22.02
N GLY A 309 10.25 -8.14 21.47
CA GLY A 309 8.83 -7.97 21.20
C GLY A 309 8.49 -6.71 20.43
N LEU A 310 7.18 -6.49 20.25
CA LEU A 310 6.58 -5.34 19.59
C LEU A 310 5.67 -4.59 20.54
N SER A 311 5.75 -3.26 20.49
CA SER A 311 4.79 -2.36 21.12
C SER A 311 3.97 -1.67 20.04
N ILE A 312 2.65 -1.63 20.20
CA ILE A 312 1.71 -1.05 19.26
C ILE A 312 1.03 0.14 19.92
N TRP A 313 1.24 1.31 19.34
CA TRP A 313 0.77 2.59 19.82
C TRP A 313 -0.29 3.17 18.89
N VAL A 314 -1.20 3.93 19.46
CA VAL A 314 -2.22 4.69 18.72
C VAL A 314 -2.10 6.15 19.07
N LEU A 315 -2.09 6.99 18.06
CA LEU A 315 -2.23 8.43 18.23
C LEU A 315 -3.70 8.73 18.54
N GLN A 316 -4.00 9.00 19.80
CA GLN A 316 -5.36 9.21 20.28
C GLN A 316 -5.84 10.62 19.98
N ASP A 317 -4.99 11.61 20.23
CA ASP A 317 -5.20 13.01 19.89
C ASP A 317 -4.08 13.45 18.94
N TYR A 318 -4.48 13.82 17.72
CA TYR A 318 -3.56 14.22 16.66
C TYR A 318 -2.98 15.62 16.90
N ASP A 319 -3.73 16.50 17.55
CA ASP A 319 -3.33 17.89 17.77
C ASP A 319 -2.36 18.01 18.94
N THR A 320 -2.61 17.26 20.03
CA THR A 320 -1.76 17.24 21.21
C THR A 320 -0.65 16.18 21.16
N GLU A 321 -0.61 15.39 20.10
CA GLU A 321 0.36 14.30 19.89
C GLU A 321 0.34 13.26 21.02
N GLU A 322 -0.86 12.94 21.51
CA GLU A 322 -1.06 11.99 22.61
C GLU A 322 -1.03 10.54 22.10
N TRP A 323 0.09 9.85 22.36
CA TRP A 323 0.23 8.43 22.09
C TRP A 323 -0.20 7.56 23.27
N VAL A 324 -0.98 6.52 22.97
CA VAL A 324 -1.39 5.51 23.96
C VAL A 324 -0.91 4.13 23.51
N LEU A 325 -0.27 3.40 24.43
CA LEU A 325 0.08 2.01 24.21
C LEU A 325 -1.20 1.17 24.15
N LYS A 326 -1.50 0.64 22.98
CA LYS A 326 -2.68 -0.19 22.76
C LYS A 326 -2.40 -1.65 23.10
N HIS A 327 -1.25 -2.15 22.67
CA HIS A 327 -0.89 -3.56 22.83
C HIS A 327 0.61 -3.74 22.92
N SER A 328 1.05 -4.81 23.59
CA SER A 328 2.44 -5.22 23.64
C SER A 328 2.51 -6.74 23.59
N VAL A 329 3.41 -7.27 22.77
CA VAL A 329 3.51 -8.71 22.53
C VAL A 329 4.96 -9.13 22.37
N THR A 330 5.32 -10.28 22.94
CA THR A 330 6.69 -10.83 22.85
C THR A 330 6.88 -11.64 21.57
N PHE A 331 8.11 -11.73 21.07
CA PHE A 331 8.48 -12.64 19.98
C PHE A 331 8.35 -14.11 20.39
N MET A 332 8.42 -14.43 21.68
CA MET A 332 8.08 -15.77 22.15
C MET A 332 6.59 -16.09 21.96
N GLN A 333 5.70 -15.11 22.07
CA GLN A 333 4.28 -15.26 21.74
C GLN A 333 4.05 -15.28 20.22
N LEU A 334 4.61 -14.31 19.49
CA LEU A 334 4.38 -14.16 18.04
C LEU A 334 5.07 -15.24 17.19
N PHE A 335 6.34 -15.50 17.48
CA PHE A 335 7.25 -16.23 16.60
C PHE A 335 7.81 -17.51 17.23
N ARG A 336 7.59 -17.72 18.53
CA ARG A 336 8.24 -18.79 19.33
C ARG A 336 9.78 -18.70 19.27
N ARG A 337 10.31 -17.48 19.15
CA ARG A 337 11.75 -17.16 19.14
C ARG A 337 12.06 -16.11 20.22
N MET A 338 13.25 -16.18 20.79
CA MET A 338 13.68 -15.26 21.86
C MET A 338 13.88 -13.84 21.34
N SER A 339 14.46 -13.71 20.15
CA SER A 339 14.70 -12.44 19.48
C SER A 339 14.51 -12.57 17.98
N CYS A 340 14.14 -11.46 17.34
CA CYS A 340 13.98 -11.32 15.89
C CYS A 340 14.29 -9.87 15.51
N ARG A 341 14.80 -9.65 14.30
CA ARG A 341 15.04 -8.31 13.75
C ARG A 341 14.04 -8.00 12.65
N VAL A 342 13.39 -6.84 12.72
CA VAL A 342 12.55 -6.36 11.63
C VAL A 342 13.36 -6.25 10.33
N GLN A 343 12.70 -6.45 9.19
CA GLN A 343 13.25 -6.50 7.82
C GLN A 343 14.16 -7.70 7.52
N TYR A 344 14.90 -8.22 8.49
CA TYR A 344 15.76 -9.40 8.29
C TYR A 344 15.06 -10.73 8.60
N ASP A 345 14.43 -10.84 9.77
CA ASP A 345 13.72 -12.05 10.19
C ASP A 345 12.24 -11.99 9.77
N TYR A 346 11.62 -10.81 9.88
CA TYR A 346 10.20 -10.61 9.54
C TYR A 346 9.93 -9.19 9.04
N SER A 347 8.84 -9.02 8.30
CA SER A 347 8.32 -7.70 7.91
C SER A 347 6.88 -7.56 8.36
N VAL A 348 6.53 -6.41 8.95
CA VAL A 348 5.13 -6.05 9.19
C VAL A 348 4.52 -5.59 7.87
N ILE A 349 3.43 -6.23 7.45
CA ILE A 349 2.80 -5.98 6.15
C ILE A 349 1.70 -4.93 6.25
N ALA A 350 0.83 -5.08 7.25
CA ALA A 350 -0.32 -4.20 7.43
C ALA A 350 -0.92 -4.32 8.82
N ILE A 351 -1.64 -3.28 9.24
CA ILE A 351 -2.67 -3.39 10.28
C ILE A 351 -4.03 -3.38 9.57
N HIS A 352 -4.98 -4.20 10.04
CA HIS A 352 -6.31 -4.25 9.45
C HIS A 352 -6.99 -2.89 9.63
N PRO A 353 -7.59 -2.31 8.57
CA PRO A 353 -8.17 -0.97 8.61
C PRO A 353 -9.29 -0.84 9.65
N ASP A 354 -10.07 -1.89 9.91
CA ASP A 354 -11.20 -1.82 10.86
C ASP A 354 -11.05 -2.67 12.14
N ARG A 355 -10.07 -3.60 12.20
CA ARG A 355 -9.99 -4.65 13.24
C ARG A 355 -8.64 -4.58 13.94
N ASN A 356 -8.59 -5.15 15.14
CA ASN A 356 -7.38 -5.27 15.92
C ASN A 356 -6.49 -6.43 15.43
N LEU A 357 -6.24 -6.48 14.12
CA LEU A 357 -5.44 -7.53 13.45
C LEU A 357 -4.19 -6.93 12.83
N ILE A 358 -3.06 -7.59 13.02
CA ILE A 358 -1.77 -7.25 12.40
C ILE A 358 -1.37 -8.38 11.47
N PHE A 359 -0.80 -8.04 10.32
CA PHE A 359 -0.28 -9.00 9.35
C PHE A 359 1.22 -8.83 9.21
N PHE A 360 1.94 -9.94 9.18
CA PHE A 360 3.39 -9.96 9.06
C PHE A 360 3.85 -11.17 8.24
N PHE A 361 4.99 -11.01 7.58
CA PHE A 361 5.63 -12.05 6.80
C PHE A 361 6.90 -12.51 7.50
N GLN A 362 7.06 -13.82 7.66
CA GLN A 362 8.23 -14.45 8.26
C GLN A 362 9.16 -14.94 7.14
N HIS A 363 10.38 -14.42 7.11
CA HIS A 363 11.32 -14.68 6.02
C HIS A 363 11.92 -16.10 6.10
N TRP A 364 12.10 -16.65 7.30
CA TRP A 364 12.77 -17.95 7.50
C TRP A 364 11.93 -19.17 7.09
N ASN A 365 10.61 -19.04 6.99
CA ASN A 365 9.68 -20.10 6.57
C ASN A 365 8.70 -19.65 5.48
N LEU A 366 8.85 -18.42 4.98
CA LEU A 366 8.02 -17.82 3.93
C LEU A 366 6.52 -17.82 4.29
N GLU A 367 6.18 -17.63 5.56
CA GLU A 367 4.79 -17.63 6.02
C GLU A 367 4.23 -16.20 6.18
N LEU A 368 3.12 -15.92 5.50
CA LEU A 368 2.25 -14.79 5.83
C LEU A 368 1.33 -15.18 6.98
N LYS A 369 1.34 -14.37 8.04
CA LYS A 369 0.56 -14.61 9.26
C LYS A 369 -0.29 -13.40 9.63
N SER A 370 -1.31 -13.69 10.42
CA SER A 370 -2.08 -12.68 11.15
C SER A 370 -1.94 -12.87 12.66
N TYR A 371 -1.96 -11.79 13.40
CA TYR A 371 -2.08 -11.77 14.86
C TYR A 371 -3.29 -10.94 15.25
N ASP A 372 -4.20 -11.56 16.00
CA ASP A 372 -5.36 -10.93 16.60
C ASP A 372 -4.98 -10.40 17.99
N MET A 373 -5.04 -9.08 18.18
CA MET A 373 -4.69 -8.47 19.46
C MET A 373 -5.78 -8.66 20.53
N ASP A 374 -7.02 -8.98 20.14
CA ASP A 374 -8.12 -9.20 21.08
C ASP A 374 -8.07 -10.63 21.65
N SER A 375 -7.78 -11.63 20.81
CA SER A 375 -7.65 -13.04 21.26
C SER A 375 -6.21 -13.46 21.59
N GLU A 376 -5.23 -12.64 21.22
CA GLU A 376 -3.79 -12.95 21.27
C GLU A 376 -3.39 -14.19 20.46
N GLU A 377 -4.16 -14.53 19.43
CA GLU A 377 -3.91 -15.70 18.59
C GLU A 377 -3.11 -15.34 17.33
N VAL A 378 -2.16 -16.21 16.99
CA VAL A 378 -1.40 -16.15 15.72
C VAL A 378 -1.96 -17.21 14.77
N CYS A 379 -2.30 -16.81 13.55
CA CYS A 379 -2.79 -17.70 12.50
C CYS A 379 -1.87 -17.62 11.27
N THR A 380 -1.49 -18.77 10.72
CA THR A 380 -0.83 -18.83 9.41
C THR A 380 -1.88 -18.71 8.31
N LEU A 381 -1.77 -17.66 7.50
CA LEU A 381 -2.66 -17.44 6.36
C LEU A 381 -2.18 -18.22 5.14
N HIS A 382 -0.91 -18.07 4.79
CA HIS A 382 -0.38 -18.66 3.56
C HIS A 382 1.13 -18.91 3.68
N THR A 383 1.62 -19.98 3.05
CA THR A 383 3.05 -20.25 2.90
C THR A 383 3.42 -20.04 1.43
N LEU A 384 4.32 -19.10 1.18
CA LEU A 384 4.78 -18.76 -0.17
C LEU A 384 5.92 -19.70 -0.58
N GLY A 385 6.00 -20.03 -1.86
CA GLY A 385 7.08 -20.89 -2.40
C GLY A 385 8.40 -20.14 -2.59
N VAL A 386 8.33 -18.81 -2.72
CA VAL A 386 9.47 -17.91 -2.96
C VAL A 386 9.28 -16.68 -2.07
N CYS A 387 10.37 -15.98 -1.74
CA CYS A 387 10.28 -14.69 -1.05
C CYS A 387 9.73 -13.62 -2.00
N PRO A 388 8.61 -12.94 -1.67
CA PRO A 388 8.07 -11.88 -2.51
C PRO A 388 8.89 -10.59 -2.37
N HIS A 389 8.93 -9.76 -3.41
CA HIS A 389 9.52 -8.42 -3.30
C HIS A 389 8.71 -7.54 -2.36
N ASN A 390 7.39 -7.51 -2.58
CA ASN A 390 6.45 -6.74 -1.78
C ASN A 390 5.16 -7.54 -1.58
N ILE A 391 4.57 -7.38 -0.40
CA ILE A 391 3.21 -7.82 -0.10
C ILE A 391 2.43 -6.57 0.31
N LEU A 392 1.33 -6.27 -0.40
CA LEU A 392 0.54 -5.08 -0.15
C LEU A 392 -0.90 -5.42 0.23
N PRO A 393 -1.46 -4.83 1.29
CA PRO A 393 -2.86 -5.00 1.66
C PRO A 393 -3.79 -4.40 0.60
N TYR A 394 -4.92 -5.05 0.35
CA TYR A 394 -5.90 -4.59 -0.63
C TYR A 394 -7.29 -4.42 -0.05
N VAL A 395 -7.76 -3.18 -0.11
CA VAL A 395 -9.13 -2.75 0.19
C VAL A 395 -9.76 -2.32 -1.14
N PRO A 396 -10.71 -3.07 -1.73
CA PRO A 396 -11.12 -2.81 -3.10
C PRO A 396 -12.00 -1.56 -3.27
N TYR A 397 -11.64 -0.74 -4.26
CA TYR A 397 -12.40 0.45 -4.65
C TYR A 397 -13.29 0.17 -5.88
N PHE A 398 -14.60 -0.03 -5.68
CA PHE A 398 -15.51 -0.47 -6.74
C PHE A 398 -16.14 0.65 -7.58
N ALA A 399 -15.74 1.91 -7.39
CA ALA A 399 -16.19 3.01 -8.23
C ALA A 399 -15.23 3.21 -9.41
N GLU A 400 -15.80 3.48 -10.57
CA GLU A 400 -15.02 3.87 -11.74
C GLU A 400 -14.44 5.27 -11.53
N SER A 401 -13.19 5.47 -11.95
CA SER A 401 -12.54 6.78 -11.94
C SER A 401 -12.27 7.26 -13.35
N SER A 402 -12.60 8.52 -13.63
CA SER A 402 -12.22 9.20 -14.86
C SER A 402 -10.70 9.39 -14.98
N ALA A 403 -9.98 9.46 -13.86
CA ALA A 403 -8.52 9.55 -13.83
C ALA A 403 -7.83 8.26 -14.32
N LEU A 404 -8.55 7.13 -14.31
CA LEU A 404 -8.07 5.83 -14.79
C LEU A 404 -8.72 5.41 -16.12
N ALA A 405 -9.55 6.27 -16.71
CA ALA A 405 -10.12 6.02 -18.03
C ALA A 405 -9.03 6.28 -19.07
N GLY A 406 -8.38 5.20 -19.52
CA GLY A 406 -7.23 5.24 -20.41
C GLY A 406 -7.36 6.27 -21.52
N LYS A 407 -6.48 7.28 -21.50
CA LYS A 407 -6.18 8.08 -22.69
C LYS A 407 -5.22 7.22 -23.51
N HIS A 408 -5.77 6.44 -24.45
CA HIS A 408 -5.00 5.63 -25.38
C HIS A 408 -4.17 6.49 -26.34
#